data_AF-A0A835UG52-F1
#
_entry.id   AF-A0A835UG52-F1
#
_cell.length_a   1.000
_cell.length_b   1.000
_cell.length_c   1.000
_cell.angle_alpha   90.00
_cell.angle_beta   90.00
_cell.angle_gamma   90.00
#
_symmetry.space_group_name_H-M   'P 1'
#
loop_
_entity.id
_entity.type
_entity.pdbx_description
1 polymer ?
#
loop_
_entity_poly.entity_id
_entity_poly.type
_entity_poly.pdbx_seq_one_letter_code
_entity_poly.pdbx_strand_id
1 'polypeptide(L)'
;MEGKVTARDDHDKRSTLFSKALSVIGKMTEERLLKEEMSRKEKTEWTREEDEKLLHLAKLMPTQWRTIAPIPARPDPVDMDEDEKEMLSEARARLANTKGKKAKRKAREKQLEEARRLASLQKRRELKAAGINTRHRKRKRRGIDYNLEIPFEKRPPPGFFDVSGEERPVEQPKFPTTIEELEGKRRIDVEAQLRKQDIARNKIQQRLDAPAAILHTNKLNDPEAVRKRSKLMLPALKFQIRSWRR
;
A
#
# COMPACT_ATOMS: atom_id res chain seq x y z
N MET A 1 31.11 -40.49 36.61
CA MET A 1 30.94 -39.15 36.01
C MET A 1 30.15 -39.34 34.74
N GLU A 2 28.84 -39.12 34.69
CA GLU A 2 28.10 -39.17 33.41
C GLU A 2 26.67 -38.66 33.62
N GLY A 3 26.15 -37.87 32.68
CA GLY A 3 24.72 -37.52 32.63
C GLY A 3 24.36 -36.04 32.71
N LYS A 4 25.01 -35.15 31.94
CA LYS A 4 24.51 -33.78 31.67
C LYS A 4 24.88 -33.28 30.26
N VAL A 5 24.51 -34.01 29.20
CA VAL A 5 24.59 -33.50 27.81
C VAL A 5 23.46 -34.10 26.98
N THR A 6 22.24 -33.58 27.07
CA THR A 6 21.16 -33.98 26.13
C THR A 6 20.19 -32.85 25.78
N ALA A 7 19.95 -31.88 26.66
CA ALA A 7 18.90 -30.88 26.43
C ALA A 7 19.24 -29.76 25.42
N ARG A 8 20.53 -29.44 25.21
CA ARG A 8 20.96 -28.39 24.25
C ARG A 8 21.01 -28.92 22.81
N ASP A 9 21.50 -30.14 22.62
CA ASP A 9 21.65 -30.74 21.29
C ASP A 9 20.30 -31.06 20.63
N ASP A 10 19.27 -31.37 21.42
CA ASP A 10 17.92 -31.65 20.90
C ASP A 10 17.18 -30.40 20.42
N HIS A 11 17.48 -29.23 21.00
CA HIS A 11 16.91 -27.95 20.57
C HIS A 11 17.48 -27.51 19.22
N ASP A 12 18.79 -27.69 19.00
CA ASP A 12 19.44 -27.37 17.73
C ASP A 12 19.06 -28.33 16.61
N LYS A 13 18.87 -29.63 16.92
CA LYS A 13 18.32 -30.62 15.98
C LYS A 13 16.88 -30.29 15.58
N ARG A 14 16.02 -29.86 16.51
CA ARG A 14 14.65 -29.42 16.19
C ARG A 14 14.63 -28.15 15.33
N SER A 15 15.52 -27.19 15.57
CA SER A 15 15.61 -25.96 14.77
C SER A 15 16.05 -26.23 13.32
N THR A 16 16.98 -27.15 13.11
CA THR A 16 17.49 -27.53 11.78
C THR A 16 16.48 -28.38 11.02
N LEU A 17 15.77 -29.29 11.69
CA LEU A 17 14.66 -30.04 11.10
C LEU A 17 13.48 -29.12 10.72
N PHE A 18 13.13 -28.16 11.58
CA PHE A 18 12.08 -27.18 11.29
C PHE A 18 12.46 -26.28 10.10
N SER A 19 13.73 -25.86 10.01
CA SER A 19 14.23 -25.06 8.88
C SER A 19 14.24 -25.87 7.58
N LYS A 20 14.63 -27.15 7.62
CA LYS A 20 14.53 -28.05 6.46
C LYS A 20 13.09 -28.30 6.04
N ALA A 21 12.18 -28.50 7.01
CA ALA A 21 10.76 -28.66 6.75
C ALA A 21 10.15 -27.40 6.12
N LEU A 22 10.47 -26.20 6.63
CA LEU A 22 10.04 -24.94 6.02
C LEU A 22 10.62 -24.71 4.62
N SER A 23 11.85 -25.15 4.36
CA SER A 23 12.44 -25.07 3.02
C SER A 23 11.77 -26.04 2.03
N VAL A 24 11.44 -27.26 2.48
CA VAL A 24 10.70 -28.24 1.66
C VAL A 24 9.27 -27.76 1.43
N ILE A 25 8.59 -27.24 2.45
CA ILE A 25 7.26 -26.62 2.33
C ILE A 25 7.32 -25.37 1.43
N GLY A 26 8.37 -24.56 1.51
CA GLY A 26 8.63 -23.42 0.62
C GLY A 26 8.77 -23.85 -0.84
N LYS A 27 9.59 -24.87 -1.11
CA LYS A 27 9.74 -25.42 -2.48
C LYS A 27 8.46 -26.08 -2.99
N MET A 28 7.76 -26.81 -2.13
CA MET A 28 6.46 -27.40 -2.47
C MET A 28 5.40 -26.32 -2.71
N THR A 29 5.41 -25.20 -1.99
CA THR A 29 4.48 -24.08 -2.24
C THR A 29 4.84 -23.33 -3.52
N GLU A 30 6.12 -23.16 -3.86
CA GLU A 30 6.54 -22.60 -5.16
C GLU A 30 6.12 -23.49 -6.32
N GLU A 31 6.39 -24.81 -6.24
CA GLU A 31 5.97 -25.77 -7.27
C GLU A 31 4.45 -25.92 -7.36
N ARG A 32 3.76 -25.84 -6.21
CA ARG A 32 2.30 -25.90 -6.15
C ARG A 32 1.69 -24.60 -6.66
N LEU A 33 2.24 -23.43 -6.38
CA LEU A 33 1.82 -22.14 -6.97
C LEU A 33 1.99 -22.15 -8.49
N LEU A 34 3.12 -22.66 -9.00
CA LEU A 34 3.31 -22.82 -10.44
C LEU A 34 2.31 -23.81 -11.06
N LYS A 35 1.99 -24.92 -10.38
CA LYS A 35 0.99 -25.89 -10.85
C LYS A 35 -0.46 -25.40 -10.66
N GLU A 36 -0.72 -24.58 -9.66
CA GLU A 36 -2.05 -24.07 -9.28
C GLU A 36 -2.39 -22.79 -10.07
N GLU A 37 -1.44 -21.91 -10.39
CA GLU A 37 -1.60 -20.87 -11.41
C GLU A 37 -1.89 -21.46 -12.80
N MET A 38 -1.37 -22.65 -13.07
CA MET A 38 -1.66 -23.42 -14.29
C MET A 38 -3.03 -24.11 -14.19
N SER A 39 -3.38 -24.70 -13.03
CA SER A 39 -4.65 -25.43 -12.82
C SER A 39 -5.87 -24.54 -12.58
N ARG A 40 -5.73 -23.34 -11.99
CA ARG A 40 -6.84 -22.38 -11.77
C ARG A 40 -7.42 -21.87 -13.10
N LYS A 41 -6.65 -21.99 -14.19
CA LYS A 41 -7.09 -21.70 -15.56
C LYS A 41 -7.91 -22.82 -16.21
N GLU A 42 -7.95 -24.02 -15.62
CA GLU A 42 -8.40 -25.26 -16.28
C GLU A 42 -9.54 -26.01 -15.56
N LYS A 43 -10.34 -25.37 -14.69
CA LYS A 43 -11.44 -26.06 -13.98
C LYS A 43 -12.83 -25.79 -14.55
N THR A 44 -12.96 -25.65 -15.86
CA THR A 44 -14.27 -25.65 -16.55
C THR A 44 -14.18 -26.47 -17.83
N GLU A 45 -15.27 -27.14 -18.21
CA GLU A 45 -15.36 -27.97 -19.41
C GLU A 45 -14.96 -27.17 -20.67
N TRP A 46 -14.27 -27.81 -21.60
CA TRP A 46 -13.84 -27.19 -22.85
C TRP A 46 -15.05 -26.86 -23.73
N THR A 47 -15.15 -25.63 -24.21
CA THR A 47 -16.16 -25.30 -25.22
C THR A 47 -15.72 -25.83 -26.58
N ARG A 48 -16.68 -26.20 -27.43
CA ARG A 48 -16.42 -26.79 -28.75
C ARG A 48 -15.52 -25.92 -29.63
N GLU A 49 -15.65 -24.60 -29.53
CA GLU A 49 -14.87 -23.63 -30.31
C GLU A 49 -13.40 -23.55 -29.86
N GLU A 50 -13.15 -23.72 -28.56
CA GLU A 50 -11.78 -23.74 -28.01
C GLU A 50 -11.05 -25.03 -28.38
N ASP A 51 -11.77 -26.15 -28.42
CA ASP A 51 -11.24 -27.45 -28.83
C ASP A 51 -10.88 -27.46 -30.33
N GLU A 52 -11.74 -26.90 -31.18
CA GLU A 52 -11.46 -26.74 -32.62
C GLU A 52 -10.25 -25.82 -32.88
N LYS A 53 -10.13 -24.73 -32.11
CA LYS A 53 -8.98 -23.80 -32.20
C LYS A 53 -7.69 -24.46 -31.73
N LEU A 54 -7.75 -25.26 -30.67
CA LEU A 54 -6.62 -26.03 -30.16
C LEU A 54 -6.18 -27.09 -31.18
N LEU A 55 -7.13 -27.81 -31.78
CA LEU A 55 -6.87 -28.83 -32.80
C LEU A 55 -6.25 -28.23 -34.05
N HIS A 56 -6.70 -27.05 -34.48
CA HIS A 56 -6.11 -26.31 -35.59
C HIS A 56 -4.66 -25.90 -35.31
N LEU A 57 -4.39 -25.36 -34.12
CA LEU A 57 -3.04 -24.95 -33.69
C LEU A 57 -2.09 -26.15 -33.54
N ALA A 58 -2.57 -27.27 -32.97
CA ALA A 58 -1.80 -28.50 -32.84
C ALA A 58 -1.45 -29.12 -34.21
N LYS A 59 -2.31 -28.91 -35.21
CA LYS A 59 -2.05 -29.33 -36.60
C LYS A 59 -1.08 -28.40 -37.33
N LEU A 60 -1.07 -27.11 -37.00
CA LEU A 60 -0.18 -26.10 -37.60
C LEU A 60 1.23 -26.14 -37.01
N MET A 61 1.35 -26.40 -35.71
CA MET A 61 2.63 -26.44 -34.98
C MET A 61 2.73 -27.74 -34.15
N PRO A 62 3.05 -28.88 -34.78
CA PRO A 62 3.19 -30.15 -34.08
C PRO A 62 4.29 -30.07 -33.01
N THR A 63 4.03 -30.69 -31.86
CA THR A 63 4.93 -30.81 -30.67
C THR A 63 5.41 -29.50 -30.02
N GLN A 64 4.87 -28.34 -30.42
CA GLN A 64 5.21 -27.03 -29.84
C GLN A 64 4.21 -26.53 -28.78
N TRP A 65 3.88 -27.39 -27.82
CA TRP A 65 2.87 -27.10 -26.79
C TRP A 65 3.18 -25.87 -25.93
N ARG A 66 4.47 -25.53 -25.71
CA ARG A 66 4.87 -24.31 -25.00
C ARG A 66 4.48 -23.02 -25.74
N THR A 67 4.40 -23.07 -27.07
CA THR A 67 4.01 -21.95 -27.93
C THR A 67 2.48 -21.88 -28.10
N ILE A 68 1.79 -23.02 -27.98
CA ILE A 68 0.32 -23.13 -28.10
C ILE A 68 -0.39 -22.76 -26.79
N ALA A 69 0.27 -22.95 -25.63
CA ALA A 69 -0.31 -22.77 -24.29
C ALA A 69 -0.73 -21.34 -23.86
N PRO A 70 -0.15 -20.21 -24.31
CA PRO A 70 -0.53 -18.88 -23.82
C PRO A 70 -1.82 -18.35 -24.46
N ILE A 71 -2.90 -19.11 -24.31
CA ILE A 71 -4.28 -18.68 -24.55
C ILE A 71 -4.67 -17.70 -23.41
N PRO A 72 -5.42 -16.61 -23.69
CA PRO A 72 -5.80 -15.62 -22.69
C PRO A 72 -6.55 -16.25 -21.50
N ALA A 73 -6.23 -15.78 -20.30
CA ALA A 73 -6.83 -16.27 -19.06
C ALA A 73 -8.35 -16.01 -19.05
N ARG A 74 -9.12 -17.01 -18.60
CA ARG A 74 -10.54 -16.86 -18.32
C ARG A 74 -10.73 -15.98 -17.07
N PRO A 75 -11.70 -15.04 -17.04
CA PRO A 75 -12.02 -14.25 -15.85
C PRO A 75 -12.43 -15.14 -14.67
N ASP A 76 -12.06 -14.75 -13.45
CA ASP A 76 -12.48 -15.46 -12.22
C ASP A 76 -14.02 -15.54 -12.11
N PRO A 77 -14.59 -16.61 -11.54
CA PRO A 77 -16.03 -16.72 -11.29
C PRO A 77 -16.52 -15.56 -10.42
N VAL A 78 -17.68 -15.00 -10.77
CA VAL A 78 -18.24 -13.79 -10.12
C VAL A 78 -18.56 -14.02 -8.65
N ASP A 79 -18.97 -15.23 -8.29
CA ASP A 79 -19.27 -15.65 -6.93
C ASP A 79 -18.09 -16.42 -6.34
N MET A 80 -17.12 -15.68 -5.79
CA MET A 80 -16.04 -16.26 -4.99
C MET A 80 -16.61 -16.83 -3.68
N ASP A 81 -16.20 -18.04 -3.32
CA ASP A 81 -16.63 -18.72 -2.09
C ASP A 81 -16.14 -17.97 -0.82
N GLU A 82 -16.78 -18.21 0.32
CA GLU A 82 -16.45 -17.55 1.60
C GLU A 82 -14.99 -17.78 2.00
N ASP A 83 -14.50 -19.00 1.83
CA ASP A 83 -13.11 -19.39 2.10
C ASP A 83 -12.11 -18.60 1.24
N GLU A 84 -12.44 -18.32 -0.03
CA GLU A 84 -11.56 -17.54 -0.92
C GLU A 84 -11.56 -16.05 -0.56
N LYS A 85 -12.71 -15.50 -0.15
CA LYS A 85 -12.80 -14.12 0.35
C LYS A 85 -12.04 -13.96 1.65
N GLU A 86 -12.14 -14.92 2.57
CA GLU A 86 -11.37 -14.94 3.81
C GLU A 86 -9.87 -15.00 3.52
N MET A 87 -9.43 -15.90 2.62
CA MET A 87 -8.04 -16.01 2.19
C MET A 87 -7.50 -14.67 1.61
N LEU A 88 -8.27 -14.00 0.74
CA LEU A 88 -7.89 -12.70 0.18
C LEU A 88 -7.83 -11.60 1.26
N SER A 89 -8.77 -11.62 2.21
CA SER A 89 -8.79 -10.67 3.33
C SER A 89 -7.58 -10.85 4.25
N GLU A 90 -7.17 -12.09 4.52
CA GLU A 90 -6.01 -12.41 5.33
C GLU A 90 -4.73 -11.98 4.62
N ALA A 91 -4.61 -12.26 3.32
CA ALA A 91 -3.48 -11.83 2.51
C ALA A 91 -3.35 -10.30 2.51
N ARG A 92 -4.45 -9.56 2.31
CA ARG A 92 -4.48 -8.08 2.41
C ARG A 92 -4.04 -7.60 3.80
N ALA A 93 -4.56 -8.22 4.86
CA ALA A 93 -4.21 -7.87 6.23
C ALA A 93 -2.72 -8.11 6.52
N ARG A 94 -2.15 -9.23 6.06
CA ARG A 94 -0.72 -9.54 6.21
C ARG A 94 0.15 -8.54 5.45
N LEU A 95 -0.18 -8.23 4.19
CA LEU A 95 0.55 -7.26 3.37
C LEU A 95 0.52 -5.85 3.96
N ALA A 96 -0.62 -5.41 4.51
CA ALA A 96 -0.74 -4.10 5.15
C ALA A 96 0.02 -4.01 6.49
N ASN A 97 0.27 -5.15 7.15
CA ASN A 97 0.92 -5.21 8.46
C ASN A 97 2.46 -5.12 8.36
N THR A 98 2.97 -3.91 8.15
CA THR A 98 4.43 -3.65 8.08
C THR A 98 5.10 -3.48 9.46
N LYS A 99 4.32 -3.38 10.54
CA LYS A 99 4.82 -3.10 11.91
C LYS A 99 4.97 -4.37 12.74
N GLY A 100 6.15 -4.56 13.33
CA GLY A 100 6.43 -5.66 14.26
C GLY A 100 5.76 -5.53 15.65
N LYS A 101 5.86 -6.58 16.47
CA LYS A 101 5.22 -6.69 17.80
C LYS A 101 5.56 -5.52 18.74
N LYS A 102 6.82 -5.07 18.77
CA LYS A 102 7.28 -3.98 19.65
C LYS A 102 6.67 -2.63 19.26
N ALA A 103 6.60 -2.33 17.97
CA ALA A 103 5.98 -1.11 17.47
C ALA A 103 4.48 -1.07 17.79
N LYS A 104 3.75 -2.18 17.57
CA LYS A 104 2.33 -2.30 17.94
C LYS A 104 2.11 -2.10 19.44
N ARG A 105 2.95 -2.72 20.29
CA ARG A 105 2.89 -2.54 21.76
C ARG A 105 3.13 -1.08 22.16
N LYS A 106 4.14 -0.42 21.58
CA LYS A 106 4.46 0.98 21.90
C LYS A 106 3.34 1.93 21.45
N ALA A 107 2.71 1.68 20.31
CA ALA A 107 1.56 2.45 19.84
C ALA A 107 0.36 2.32 20.80
N ARG A 108 0.04 1.10 21.25
CA ARG A 108 -1.00 0.87 22.26
C ARG A 108 -0.67 1.52 23.61
N GLU A 109 0.58 1.43 24.05
CA GLU A 109 1.05 2.09 25.28
C GLU A 109 0.90 3.62 25.19
N LYS A 110 1.25 4.22 24.04
CA LYS A 110 1.06 5.66 23.79
C LYS A 110 -0.41 6.07 23.91
N GLN A 111 -1.32 5.32 23.28
CA GLN A 111 -2.77 5.59 23.39
C GLN A 111 -3.30 5.46 24.82
N LEU A 112 -2.87 4.43 25.54
CA LEU A 112 -3.25 4.24 26.94
C LEU A 112 -2.70 5.35 27.84
N GLU A 113 -1.50 5.84 27.56
CA GLU A 113 -0.89 6.95 28.29
C GLU A 113 -1.63 8.27 28.03
N GLU A 114 -1.99 8.54 26.77
CA GLU A 114 -2.82 9.69 26.41
C GLU A 114 -4.20 9.63 27.11
N ALA A 115 -4.86 8.47 27.11
CA ALA A 115 -6.13 8.27 27.81
C ALA A 115 -6.00 8.49 29.33
N ARG A 116 -4.95 7.94 29.96
CA ARG A 116 -4.66 8.16 31.38
C ARG A 116 -4.37 9.62 31.71
N ARG A 117 -3.63 10.31 30.84
CA ARG A 117 -3.32 11.74 30.97
C ARG A 117 -4.61 12.56 30.92
N LEU A 118 -5.50 12.30 29.96
CA LEU A 118 -6.77 12.98 29.80
C LEU A 118 -7.69 12.76 31.01
N ALA A 119 -7.87 11.52 31.45
CA ALA A 119 -8.68 11.21 32.64
C ALA A 119 -8.14 11.89 33.91
N SER A 120 -6.81 11.86 34.11
CA SER A 120 -6.18 12.53 35.26
C SER A 120 -6.31 14.05 35.18
N LEU A 121 -6.26 14.63 33.97
CA LEU A 121 -6.43 16.05 33.72
C LEU A 121 -7.86 16.48 34.02
N GLN A 122 -8.85 15.71 33.56
CA GLN A 122 -10.26 15.95 33.85
C GLN A 122 -10.51 15.97 35.36
N LYS A 123 -10.09 14.92 36.07
CA LYS A 123 -10.20 14.85 37.54
C LYS A 123 -9.55 16.06 38.22
N ARG A 124 -8.38 16.50 37.73
CA ARG A 124 -7.69 17.67 38.27
C ARG A 124 -8.47 18.97 38.00
N ARG A 125 -9.06 19.12 36.82
CA ARG A 125 -9.90 20.28 36.47
C ARG A 125 -11.12 20.35 37.37
N GLU A 126 -11.81 19.24 37.58
CA GLU A 126 -12.97 19.15 38.46
C GLU A 126 -12.62 19.52 39.91
N LEU A 127 -11.54 18.95 40.46
CA LEU A 127 -11.07 19.30 41.80
C LEU A 127 -10.65 20.76 41.92
N LYS A 128 -9.96 21.30 40.90
CA LYS A 128 -9.57 22.71 40.88
C LYS A 128 -10.77 23.65 40.75
N ALA A 129 -11.79 23.28 39.96
CA ALA A 129 -13.04 24.03 39.85
C ALA A 129 -13.81 24.03 41.18
N ALA A 130 -13.76 22.92 41.93
CA ALA A 130 -14.26 22.83 43.30
C ALA A 130 -13.36 23.52 44.35
N GLY A 131 -12.26 24.16 43.94
CA GLY A 131 -11.33 24.86 44.83
C GLY A 131 -10.38 23.95 45.63
N ILE A 132 -10.38 22.63 45.39
CA ILE A 132 -9.54 21.67 46.10
C ILE A 132 -8.18 21.56 45.41
N ASN A 133 -7.15 22.14 46.02
CA ASN A 133 -5.78 22.07 45.53
C ASN A 133 -5.12 20.74 45.91
N THR A 134 -5.01 19.82 44.95
CA THR A 134 -4.31 18.55 45.16
C THR A 134 -2.79 18.73 45.16
N ARG A 135 -2.10 18.32 46.23
CA ARG A 135 -0.62 18.30 46.26
C ARG A 135 -0.08 17.18 45.37
N HIS A 136 0.70 17.52 44.34
CA HIS A 136 1.35 16.51 43.51
C HIS A 136 2.62 15.98 44.19
N ARG A 137 2.68 14.65 44.39
CA ARG A 137 3.91 13.98 44.81
C ARG A 137 4.84 13.84 43.61
N LYS A 138 5.85 14.71 43.51
CA LYS A 138 6.90 14.58 42.49
C LYS A 138 7.72 13.32 42.81
N ARG A 139 7.73 12.33 41.90
CA ARG A 139 8.70 11.24 41.96
C ARG A 139 10.07 11.79 41.54
N LYS A 140 11.13 11.46 42.29
CA LYS A 140 12.51 11.80 41.90
C LYS A 140 12.82 11.06 40.60
N ARG A 141 12.81 11.79 39.47
CA ARG A 141 13.17 11.25 38.17
C ARG A 141 14.65 11.56 37.92
N ARG A 142 15.39 10.60 37.35
CA ARG A 142 16.74 10.85 36.85
C ARG A 142 16.59 11.71 35.58
N GLY A 143 16.97 12.98 35.63
CA GLY A 143 16.91 13.91 34.48
C GLY A 143 16.66 15.37 34.87
N ILE A 144 16.72 16.25 33.86
CA ILE A 144 16.49 17.71 33.94
C ILE A 144 14.98 18.01 33.86
N ASP A 145 14.51 18.95 34.68
CA ASP A 145 13.13 19.47 34.61
C ASP A 145 13.07 20.65 33.62
N TYR A 146 12.68 20.34 32.38
CA TYR A 146 12.56 21.29 31.27
C TYR A 146 11.68 22.51 31.57
N ASN A 147 10.79 22.45 32.56
CA ASN A 147 9.92 23.57 32.90
C ASN A 147 10.56 24.53 33.93
N LEU A 148 11.57 24.08 34.68
CA LEU A 148 12.20 24.87 35.74
C LEU A 148 13.50 25.54 35.28
N GLU A 149 14.25 24.88 34.41
CA GLU A 149 15.54 25.36 33.91
C GLU A 149 15.61 25.24 32.39
N ILE A 150 16.38 26.12 31.74
CA ILE A 150 16.71 25.98 30.33
C ILE A 150 17.76 24.87 30.24
N PRO A 151 17.43 23.70 29.67
CA PRO A 151 18.38 22.59 29.63
C PRO A 151 19.58 22.96 28.76
N PHE A 152 20.78 22.74 29.28
CA PHE A 152 22.04 23.00 28.58
C PHE A 152 22.14 24.42 28.03
N GLU A 153 21.71 25.43 28.80
CA GLU A 153 21.85 26.84 28.43
C GLU A 153 23.31 27.17 28.09
N LYS A 154 23.55 27.55 26.83
CA LYS A 154 24.81 28.14 26.39
C LYS A 154 24.56 29.62 26.20
N ARG A 155 25.15 30.43 27.07
CA ARG A 155 25.04 31.88 26.95
C ARG A 155 25.78 32.35 25.69
N PRO A 156 25.19 33.29 24.93
CA PRO A 156 25.90 33.88 23.80
C PRO A 156 27.20 34.50 24.33
N PRO A 157 28.32 34.32 23.61
CA PRO A 157 29.58 34.94 24.02
C PRO A 157 29.40 36.47 24.02
N PRO A 158 29.92 37.18 25.04
CA PRO A 158 29.82 38.63 25.07
C PRO A 158 30.51 39.24 23.85
N GLY A 159 29.79 40.09 23.13
CA GLY A 159 30.30 40.80 21.95
C GLY A 159 30.95 42.13 22.33
N PHE A 160 31.40 42.87 21.30
CA PHE A 160 31.97 44.22 21.45
C PHE A 160 30.91 45.31 21.68
N PHE A 161 29.66 45.06 21.30
CA PHE A 161 28.56 46.02 21.43
C PHE A 161 27.73 45.75 22.69
N ASP A 162 27.24 46.82 23.32
CA ASP A 162 26.32 46.73 24.47
C ASP A 162 24.92 46.29 24.00
N VAL A 163 24.41 45.23 24.63
CA VAL A 163 23.12 44.58 24.32
C VAL A 163 22.07 44.81 25.41
N SER A 164 22.40 45.57 26.46
CA SER A 164 21.51 45.80 27.61
C SER A 164 20.20 46.52 27.24
N GLY A 165 20.21 47.35 26.19
CA GLY A 165 19.03 48.10 25.73
C GLY A 165 18.12 47.34 24.76
N GLU A 166 18.51 46.15 24.31
CA GLU A 166 17.76 45.38 23.29
C GLU A 166 16.79 44.34 23.89
N GLU A 167 16.69 44.29 25.22
CA GLU A 167 15.82 43.35 25.91
C GLU A 167 14.35 43.67 25.62
N ARG A 168 13.71 42.83 24.80
CA ARG A 168 12.31 42.99 24.46
C ARG A 168 11.44 42.59 25.64
N PRO A 169 10.42 43.40 26.01
CA PRO A 169 9.46 42.98 27.03
C PRO A 169 8.79 41.68 26.59
N VAL A 170 8.68 40.71 27.50
CA VAL A 170 8.05 39.42 27.23
C VAL A 170 6.55 39.64 27.06
N GLU A 171 6.07 39.69 25.82
CA GLU A 171 4.63 39.66 25.54
C GLU A 171 4.06 38.36 26.09
N GLN A 172 3.06 38.45 26.98
CA GLN A 172 2.38 37.26 27.47
C GLN A 172 1.56 36.67 26.32
N PRO A 173 1.88 35.45 25.86
CA PRO A 173 1.11 34.84 24.79
C PRO A 173 -0.32 34.57 25.29
N LYS A 174 -1.31 34.96 24.48
CA LYS A 174 -2.69 34.50 24.69
C LYS A 174 -2.69 32.99 24.52
N PHE A 175 -2.84 32.25 25.62
CA PHE A 175 -2.86 30.80 25.56
C PHE A 175 -4.06 30.33 24.71
N PRO A 176 -3.83 29.61 23.61
CA PRO A 176 -4.92 29.08 22.79
C PRO A 176 -5.74 28.09 23.61
N THR A 177 -7.05 28.09 23.39
CA THR A 177 -7.98 27.22 24.11
C THR A 177 -7.94 25.78 23.62
N THR A 178 -7.50 25.57 22.37
CA THR A 178 -7.45 24.25 21.73
C THR A 178 -6.01 23.78 21.48
N ILE A 179 -5.81 22.45 21.51
CA ILE A 179 -4.50 21.84 21.24
C ILE A 179 -4.10 22.04 19.77
N GLU A 180 -5.07 22.10 18.86
CA GLU A 180 -4.83 22.26 17.42
C GLU A 180 -4.33 23.65 17.06
N GLU A 181 -4.79 24.70 17.75
CA GLU A 181 -4.24 26.06 17.61
C GLU A 181 -2.81 26.16 18.16
N LEU A 182 -2.49 25.38 19.21
CA LEU A 182 -1.16 25.37 19.81
C LEU A 182 -0.13 24.62 18.94
N GLU A 183 -0.48 23.44 18.44
CA GLU A 183 0.41 22.61 17.62
C GLU A 183 0.39 22.97 16.13
N GLY A 184 -0.63 23.72 15.69
CA GLY A 184 -0.91 23.99 14.29
C GLY A 184 -1.49 22.78 13.54
N LYS A 185 -1.87 23.00 12.28
CA LYS A 185 -2.42 21.94 11.41
C LYS A 185 -1.34 20.90 11.08
N ARG A 186 -1.63 19.61 11.27
CA ARG A 186 -0.69 18.54 10.93
C ARG A 186 -0.58 18.40 9.42
N ARG A 187 0.63 18.10 8.93
CA ARG A 187 0.90 17.89 7.50
C ARG A 187 -0.02 16.84 6.87
N ILE A 188 -0.29 15.75 7.59
CA ILE A 188 -1.15 14.64 7.14
C ILE A 188 -2.58 15.14 6.90
N ASP A 189 -3.10 16.00 7.77
CA ASP A 189 -4.48 16.49 7.68
C ASP A 189 -4.62 17.47 6.50
N VAL A 190 -3.62 18.33 6.30
CA VAL A 190 -3.55 19.25 5.16
C VAL A 190 -3.47 18.46 3.84
N GLU A 191 -2.59 17.47 3.76
CA GLU A 191 -2.44 16.63 2.57
C GLU A 191 -3.71 15.83 2.27
N ALA A 192 -4.35 15.26 3.30
CA ALA A 192 -5.61 14.53 3.14
C ALA A 192 -6.74 15.45 2.62
N GLN A 193 -6.80 16.69 3.09
CA GLN A 193 -7.74 17.68 2.58
C GLN A 193 -7.51 17.99 1.11
N LEU A 194 -6.25 18.23 0.70
CA LEU A 194 -5.90 18.49 -0.70
C LEU A 194 -6.22 17.29 -1.60
N ARG A 195 -5.84 16.07 -1.20
CA ARG A 195 -6.18 14.84 -1.95
C ARG A 195 -7.69 14.68 -2.12
N LYS A 196 -8.46 14.99 -1.09
CA LYS A 196 -9.93 14.94 -1.16
C LYS A 196 -10.49 15.97 -2.15
N GLN A 197 -9.91 17.17 -2.20
CA GLN A 197 -10.27 18.19 -3.19
C GLN A 197 -9.93 17.75 -4.61
N ASP A 198 -8.75 17.16 -4.83
CA ASP A 198 -8.35 16.66 -6.14
C ASP A 198 -9.24 15.51 -6.63
N ILE A 199 -9.56 14.55 -5.76
CA ILE A 199 -10.49 13.46 -6.08
C ILE A 199 -11.87 14.02 -6.44
N ALA A 200 -12.36 15.01 -5.68
CA ALA A 200 -13.64 15.65 -5.97
C ALA A 200 -13.62 16.38 -7.32
N ARG A 201 -12.55 17.13 -7.61
CA ARG A 201 -12.36 17.84 -8.88
C ARG A 201 -12.32 16.87 -10.06
N ASN A 202 -11.52 15.81 -9.97
CA ASN A 202 -11.42 14.78 -11.00
C ASN A 202 -12.75 14.06 -11.24
N LYS A 203 -13.51 13.80 -10.17
CA LYS A 203 -14.84 13.17 -10.28
C LYS A 203 -15.86 14.08 -10.98
N ILE A 204 -15.79 15.40 -10.75
CA ILE A 204 -16.62 16.38 -11.46
C ILE A 204 -16.23 16.41 -12.94
N GLN A 205 -14.93 16.50 -13.23
CA GLN A 205 -14.42 16.51 -14.60
C GLN A 205 -14.80 15.24 -15.37
N GLN A 206 -14.64 14.06 -14.77
CA GLN A 206 -15.08 12.79 -15.37
C GLN A 206 -16.59 12.76 -15.67
N ARG A 207 -17.42 13.39 -14.84
CA ARG A 207 -18.89 13.47 -15.09
C ARG A 207 -19.23 14.41 -16.24
N LEU A 208 -18.52 15.53 -16.34
CA LEU A 208 -18.69 16.50 -17.44
C LEU A 208 -18.16 15.94 -18.76
N ASP A 209 -17.06 15.19 -18.72
CA ASP A 209 -16.41 14.58 -19.88
C ASP A 209 -17.03 13.22 -20.28
N ALA A 210 -17.82 12.59 -19.40
CA ALA A 210 -18.51 11.32 -19.66
C ALA A 210 -19.28 11.30 -21.00
N PRO A 211 -20.12 12.29 -21.37
CA PRO A 211 -20.78 12.31 -22.67
C PRO A 211 -19.79 12.37 -23.84
N ALA A 212 -18.70 13.13 -23.71
CA ALA A 212 -17.67 13.23 -24.76
C ALA A 212 -16.87 11.93 -24.90
N ALA A 213 -16.55 11.27 -23.79
CA ALA A 213 -15.87 9.98 -23.77
C ALA A 213 -16.76 8.87 -24.36
N ILE A 214 -18.06 8.83 -24.04
CA ILE A 214 -19.03 7.89 -24.61
C ILE A 214 -19.16 8.09 -26.13
N LEU A 215 -19.20 9.35 -26.59
CA LEU A 215 -19.23 9.65 -28.03
C LEU A 215 -17.95 9.17 -28.73
N HIS A 216 -16.79 9.32 -28.10
CA HIS A 216 -15.52 8.82 -28.65
C HIS A 216 -15.48 7.28 -28.69
N THR A 217 -15.92 6.59 -27.64
CA THR A 217 -16.00 5.12 -27.63
C THR A 217 -16.98 4.60 -28.67
N ASN A 218 -18.15 5.24 -28.81
CA ASN A 218 -19.12 4.88 -29.83
C ASN A 218 -18.57 5.11 -31.24
N LYS A 219 -17.78 6.18 -31.45
CA LYS A 219 -17.16 6.46 -32.74
C LYS A 219 -16.12 5.43 -33.16
N LEU A 220 -15.37 4.88 -32.19
CA LEU A 220 -14.37 3.84 -32.43
C LEU A 220 -15.01 2.45 -32.63
N ASN A 221 -16.16 2.20 -32.01
CA ASN A 221 -16.88 0.93 -32.12
C ASN A 221 -17.91 0.91 -33.26
N ASP A 222 -17.90 1.93 -34.13
CA ASP A 222 -18.86 2.13 -35.22
C ASP A 222 -18.53 1.19 -36.41
N PRO A 223 -19.36 0.16 -36.69
CA PRO A 223 -19.05 -0.86 -37.71
C PRO A 223 -19.06 -0.30 -39.15
N GLU A 224 -19.62 0.90 -39.37
CA GLU A 224 -19.57 1.58 -40.67
C GLU A 224 -18.17 2.12 -41.00
N ALA A 225 -17.36 2.48 -40.00
CA ALA A 225 -15.99 2.95 -40.21
C ALA A 225 -15.09 1.82 -40.74
N VAL A 226 -15.30 0.59 -40.29
CA VAL A 226 -14.59 -0.61 -40.75
C VAL A 226 -15.02 -1.00 -42.19
N ARG A 227 -16.25 -0.66 -42.60
CA ARG A 227 -16.77 -0.95 -43.95
C ARG A 227 -16.23 -0.02 -45.04
N LYS A 228 -15.66 1.14 -44.69
CA LYS A 228 -15.05 2.06 -45.66
C LYS A 228 -13.63 1.58 -46.05
N ARG A 229 -13.56 0.54 -46.88
CA ARG A 229 -12.30 0.13 -47.55
C ARG A 229 -11.82 1.28 -48.45
N SER A 230 -10.56 1.68 -48.31
CA SER A 230 -9.93 2.66 -49.20
C SER A 230 -9.86 2.11 -50.63
N LYS A 231 -10.03 3.00 -51.62
CA LYS A 231 -10.04 2.62 -53.04
C LYS A 231 -8.67 2.04 -53.41
N LEU A 232 -8.66 0.81 -53.92
CA LEU A 232 -7.45 0.08 -54.28
C LEU A 232 -6.73 0.79 -55.44
N MET A 233 -5.63 1.48 -55.15
CA MET A 233 -4.77 2.11 -56.16
C MET A 233 -3.81 1.06 -56.70
N LEU A 234 -4.19 0.39 -57.79
CA LEU A 234 -3.29 -0.55 -58.47
C LEU A 234 -2.25 0.25 -59.29
N PRO A 235 -0.95 -0.09 -59.21
CA PRO A 235 0.06 0.50 -60.08
C PRO A 235 -0.17 0.11 -61.55
N ALA A 236 0.04 1.06 -62.47
CA ALA A 236 -0.19 0.86 -63.90
C ALA A 236 0.65 -0.31 -64.46
N LEU A 237 0.00 -1.18 -65.23
CA LEU A 237 0.61 -2.32 -65.93
C LEU A 237 1.75 -1.85 -66.85
N LYS A 238 2.96 -2.37 -66.63
CA LYS A 238 4.11 -2.17 -67.53
C LYS A 238 4.20 -3.35 -68.49
N PHE A 239 3.79 -3.18 -69.74
CA PHE A 239 4.06 -4.14 -70.81
C PHE A 239 5.47 -3.92 -71.37
N GLN A 240 6.32 -4.94 -71.30
CA GLN A 240 7.64 -4.94 -71.90
C GLN A 240 7.62 -5.77 -73.18
N ILE A 241 7.49 -5.11 -74.33
CA ILE A 241 7.53 -5.74 -75.65
C ILE A 241 9.00 -6.09 -75.96
N ARG A 242 9.34 -7.38 -75.97
CA ARG A 242 10.64 -7.87 -76.49
C ARG A 242 10.51 -8.05 -78.00
N SER A 243 11.07 -7.13 -78.78
CA SER A 243 11.23 -7.31 -80.22
C SER A 243 12.35 -8.32 -80.50
N TRP A 244 12.05 -9.43 -81.15
CA TRP A 244 13.06 -10.30 -81.76
C TRP A 244 13.51 -9.69 -83.10
N ARG A 245 14.82 -9.46 -83.25
CA ARG A 245 15.43 -9.08 -84.53
C ARG A 245 15.92 -10.37 -85.22
N ARG A 246 15.62 -10.49 -86.51
CA ARG A 246 16.08 -11.58 -87.41
C ARG A 246 17.58 -11.53 -87.65
#